data_AF-A0A6N7YS69-F1
#
_entry.id   AF-A0A6N7YS69-F1
#
_cell.length_a   1.000
_cell.length_b   1.000
_cell.length_c   1.000
_cell.angle_alpha   90.00
_cell.angle_beta   90.00
_cell.angle_gamma   90.00
#
_symmetry.space_group_name_H-M   'P 1'
#
loop_
_entity.id
_entity.type
_entity.pdbx_description
1 polymer ?
#
loop_
_entity_poly.entity_id
_entity_poly.type
_entity_poly.pdbx_seq_one_letter_code
_entity_poly.pdbx_strand_id
1 'polypeptide(L)'
;MHFVELPHLIDVRLDHEGLPAVTVVFDLTTDQIGATLHALRTIREARFANASMSTDEALALRELTSLVDEFADMSYAEATARIETTIARVGVLKDAVAEFGMGRHLEREGDMAAHPIAGALLPALEDLHAEALRAFFDANEASTTPRC
;
A
#
# COMPACT_ATOMS: atom_id res chain seq x y z
N MET A 1 7.09 4.79 -21.32
CA MET A 1 6.43 4.52 -20.02
C MET A 1 6.50 3.01 -19.84
N HIS A 2 7.38 2.53 -18.95
CA HIS A 2 7.47 1.10 -18.66
C HIS A 2 6.37 0.76 -17.66
N PHE A 3 5.46 -0.15 -18.02
CA PHE A 3 4.48 -0.68 -17.10
C PHE A 3 5.17 -1.68 -16.19
N VAL A 4 4.98 -1.53 -14.88
CA VAL A 4 5.38 -2.52 -13.89
C VAL A 4 4.28 -3.56 -13.80
N GLU A 5 4.57 -4.81 -14.16
CA GLU A 5 3.74 -5.94 -13.73
C GLU A 5 4.16 -6.32 -12.32
N LEU A 6 3.16 -6.53 -11.46
CA LEU A 6 3.36 -6.84 -10.05
C LEU A 6 2.78 -8.23 -9.80
N PRO A 7 3.62 -9.29 -9.79
CA PRO A 7 3.18 -10.63 -9.46
C PRO A 7 2.49 -10.61 -8.09
N HIS A 8 1.24 -11.04 -8.05
CA HIS A 8 0.44 -11.02 -6.83
C HIS A 8 -0.47 -12.23 -6.70
N LEU A 9 -0.90 -12.46 -5.46
CA LEU A 9 -1.90 -13.43 -5.06
C LEU A 9 -2.88 -12.71 -4.14
N ILE A 10 -4.18 -12.89 -4.42
CA ILE A 10 -5.26 -12.44 -3.54
C ILE A 10 -5.88 -13.70 -2.94
N ASP A 11 -5.78 -13.85 -1.62
CA ASP A 11 -6.37 -14.95 -0.88
C ASP A 11 -7.60 -14.45 -0.11
N VAL A 12 -8.72 -15.12 -0.30
CA VAL A 12 -9.99 -14.79 0.34
C VAL A 12 -10.35 -15.91 1.31
N ARG A 13 -10.49 -15.57 2.58
CA ARG A 13 -10.91 -16.48 3.65
C ARG A 13 -12.11 -15.92 4.38
N LEU A 14 -12.83 -16.76 5.09
CA LEU A 14 -13.79 -16.29 6.09
C LEU A 14 -13.06 -16.17 7.43
N ASP A 15 -13.32 -15.10 8.16
CA ASP A 15 -12.88 -14.96 9.52
C ASP A 15 -13.75 -15.80 10.48
N HIS A 16 -13.47 -15.67 11.77
CA HIS A 16 -14.19 -16.37 12.83
C HIS A 16 -15.67 -15.96 12.98
N GLU A 17 -16.07 -14.83 12.42
CA GLU A 17 -17.46 -14.34 12.39
C GLU A 17 -18.16 -14.72 11.07
N GLY A 18 -17.45 -15.38 10.14
CA GLY A 18 -17.97 -15.72 8.82
C GLY A 18 -17.94 -14.54 7.83
N LEU A 19 -17.24 -13.45 8.16
CA LEU A 19 -17.03 -12.32 7.28
C LEU A 19 -15.82 -12.56 6.37
N PRO A 20 -15.87 -12.13 5.11
CA PRO A 20 -14.70 -12.22 4.23
C PRO A 20 -13.52 -11.40 4.77
N ALA A 21 -12.36 -12.04 4.83
CA ALA A 21 -11.07 -11.43 5.08
C ALA A 21 -10.19 -11.69 3.85
N VAL A 22 -9.62 -10.61 3.30
CA VAL A 22 -8.77 -10.70 2.12
C VAL A 22 -7.33 -10.36 2.48
N THR A 23 -6.46 -11.28 2.13
CA THR A 23 -5.00 -11.14 2.23
C THR A 23 -4.45 -10.93 0.84
N VAL A 24 -3.60 -9.93 0.68
CA VAL A 24 -2.95 -9.57 -0.57
C VAL A 24 -1.46 -9.85 -0.42
N VAL A 25 -0.90 -10.63 -1.34
CA VAL A 25 0.51 -10.98 -1.37
C VAL A 25 1.12 -10.52 -2.68
N PHE A 26 2.21 -9.78 -2.64
CA PHE A 26 2.89 -9.30 -3.84
C PHE A 26 4.39 -9.11 -3.62
N ASP A 27 5.15 -9.11 -4.70
CA ASP A 27 6.61 -8.98 -4.64
C ASP A 27 7.05 -7.59 -5.14
N LEU A 28 7.99 -6.96 -4.43
CA LEU A 28 8.65 -5.72 -4.86
C LEU A 28 10.16 -5.92 -4.97
N THR A 29 10.77 -5.32 -5.99
CA THR A 29 12.23 -5.24 -6.12
C THR A 29 12.82 -4.29 -5.07
N THR A 30 14.13 -4.38 -4.83
CA THR A 30 14.84 -3.49 -3.90
C THR A 30 14.64 -2.00 -4.23
N ASP A 31 14.68 -1.64 -5.52
CA ASP A 31 14.44 -0.27 -5.99
C ASP A 31 13.00 0.19 -5.72
N GLN A 32 12.03 -0.70 -5.92
CA GLN A 32 10.62 -0.42 -5.63
C GLN A 32 10.38 -0.28 -4.12
N ILE A 33 11.01 -1.10 -3.29
CA ILE A 33 10.96 -0.98 -1.82
C ILE A 33 11.54 0.37 -1.39
N GLY A 34 12.73 0.73 -1.89
CA GLY A 34 13.38 2.00 -1.57
C GLY A 34 12.55 3.22 -1.99
N ALA A 35 12.03 3.22 -3.22
CA ALA A 35 11.17 4.29 -3.71
C ALA A 35 9.85 4.40 -2.93
N THR A 36 9.26 3.26 -2.56
CA THR A 36 8.02 3.21 -1.79
C THR A 36 8.26 3.69 -0.35
N LEU A 37 9.32 3.23 0.31
CA LEU A 37 9.74 3.70 1.63
C LEU A 37 9.94 5.21 1.64
N HIS A 38 10.61 5.74 0.61
CA HIS A 38 10.83 7.17 0.46
C HIS A 38 9.51 7.94 0.32
N ALA A 39 8.60 7.47 -0.55
CA ALA A 39 7.27 8.05 -0.70
C ALA A 39 6.49 8.06 0.62
N LEU A 40 6.46 6.93 1.34
CA LEU A 40 5.77 6.80 2.63
C LEU A 40 6.31 7.79 3.68
N ARG A 41 7.64 7.93 3.80
CA ARG A 41 8.27 8.88 4.71
C ARG A 41 7.91 10.33 4.36
N THR A 42 8.04 10.68 3.08
CA THR A 42 7.73 12.04 2.59
C THR A 42 6.26 12.41 2.86
N ILE A 43 5.32 11.51 2.59
CA ILE A 43 3.90 11.76 2.84
C ILE A 43 3.57 11.79 4.33
N ARG A 44 4.18 10.91 5.14
CA ARG A 44 4.00 10.94 6.59
C ARG A 44 4.42 12.28 7.18
N GLU A 45 5.57 12.79 6.77
CA GLU A 45 6.05 14.10 7.21
C GLU A 45 5.16 15.23 6.70
N ALA A 46 4.79 15.23 5.42
CA ALA A 46 4.00 16.30 4.82
C ALA A 46 2.59 16.38 5.41
N ARG A 47 1.93 15.24 5.62
CA ARG A 47 0.52 15.17 6.05
C ARG A 47 0.33 15.44 7.54
N PHE A 48 1.29 15.08 8.38
CA PHE A 48 1.13 15.10 9.85
C PHE A 48 2.06 16.09 10.57
N ALA A 49 2.59 17.09 9.86
CA ALA A 49 3.42 18.14 10.45
C ALA A 49 2.66 19.13 11.36
N ASN A 50 1.31 19.09 11.41
CA ASN A 50 0.48 20.08 12.08
C ASN A 50 0.11 19.69 13.54
N ALA A 51 -0.03 20.71 14.40
CA ALA A 51 -0.16 20.53 15.85
C ALA A 51 -1.52 20.00 16.36
N SER A 52 -2.56 19.99 15.52
CA SER A 52 -3.87 19.42 15.87
C SER A 52 -4.19 18.25 14.95
N MET A 53 -4.38 17.07 15.54
CA MET A 53 -4.80 15.87 14.83
C MET A 53 -6.14 15.38 15.40
N SER A 54 -7.06 15.06 14.50
CA SER A 54 -8.25 14.28 14.79
C SER A 54 -7.89 12.82 15.13
N THR A 55 -8.85 12.07 15.67
CA THR A 55 -8.68 10.63 15.94
C THR A 55 -8.39 9.83 14.68
N ASP A 56 -9.06 10.14 13.57
CA ASP A 56 -8.86 9.46 12.29
C ASP A 56 -7.46 9.75 11.73
N GLU A 57 -6.97 10.99 11.88
CA GLU A 57 -5.61 11.35 11.50
C GLU A 57 -4.57 10.64 12.36
N ALA A 58 -4.84 10.47 13.66
CA ALA A 58 -3.96 9.69 14.54
C ALA A 58 -3.88 8.21 14.14
N LEU A 59 -5.01 7.62 13.74
CA LEU A 59 -5.05 6.26 13.22
C LEU A 59 -4.31 6.14 11.87
N ALA A 60 -4.55 7.08 10.95
CA ALA A 60 -3.86 7.13 9.67
C ALA A 60 -2.34 7.31 9.83
N LEU A 61 -1.90 8.18 10.75
CA LEU A 61 -0.48 8.36 11.06
C LEU A 61 0.13 7.06 11.61
N ARG A 62 -0.58 6.38 12.52
CA ARG A 62 -0.11 5.11 13.09
C ARG A 62 0.06 4.04 12.01
N GLU A 63 -0.91 3.91 11.12
CA GLU A 63 -0.86 2.94 10.03
C GLU A 63 0.30 3.23 9.07
N LEU A 64 0.42 4.50 8.67
CA LEU A 64 1.51 4.95 7.80
C LEU A 64 2.88 4.78 8.46
N THR A 65 2.99 5.00 9.76
CA THR A 65 4.23 4.77 10.53
C THR A 65 4.58 3.29 10.57
N SER A 66 3.60 2.41 10.81
CA SER A 66 3.80 0.96 10.75
C SER A 66 4.31 0.50 9.37
N LEU A 67 3.78 1.06 8.28
CA LEU A 67 4.27 0.77 6.93
C LEU A 67 5.70 1.27 6.72
N VAL A 68 6.03 2.48 7.20
CA VAL A 68 7.41 3.00 7.10
C VAL A 68 8.40 2.08 7.83
N ASP A 69 8.06 1.61 9.02
CA ASP A 69 8.95 0.75 9.81
C ASP A 69 9.14 -0.61 9.11
N GLU A 70 8.06 -1.23 8.64
CA GLU A 70 8.11 -2.50 7.91
C GLU A 70 8.94 -2.38 6.62
N PHE A 71 8.73 -1.33 5.82
CA PHE A 71 9.49 -1.11 4.60
C PHE A 71 10.94 -0.72 4.87
N ALA A 72 11.23 -0.05 6.00
CA ALA A 72 12.59 0.21 6.42
C ALA A 72 13.33 -1.10 6.70
N ASP A 73 12.70 -2.03 7.43
CA ASP A 73 13.27 -3.34 7.69
C ASP A 73 13.53 -4.12 6.39
N MET A 74 12.58 -4.11 5.46
CA MET A 74 12.73 -4.75 4.15
C MET A 74 13.84 -4.13 3.29
N SER A 75 14.03 -2.80 3.38
CA SER A 75 15.06 -2.11 2.60
C SER A 75 16.49 -2.54 2.93
N TYR A 76 16.73 -3.08 4.14
CA TYR A 76 18.04 -3.60 4.54
C TYR A 76 18.36 -4.98 3.97
N ALA A 77 17.38 -5.71 3.44
CA ALA A 77 17.55 -7.10 3.02
C ALA A 77 18.23 -7.25 1.63
N GLU A 78 18.45 -6.16 0.88
CA GLU A 78 19.08 -6.12 -0.46
C GLU A 78 18.58 -7.20 -1.46
N ALA A 79 17.31 -7.58 -1.33
CA ALA A 79 16.67 -8.59 -2.17
C ALA A 79 15.23 -8.17 -2.52
N THR A 80 14.60 -8.85 -3.48
CA THR A 80 13.16 -8.78 -3.70
C THR A 80 12.44 -9.22 -2.43
N ALA A 81 11.51 -8.40 -1.94
CA ALA A 81 10.71 -8.71 -0.76
C ALA A 81 9.30 -9.13 -1.17
N ARG A 82 8.80 -10.17 -0.51
CA ARG A 82 7.41 -10.63 -0.58
C ARG A 82 6.63 -9.95 0.54
N ILE A 83 5.65 -9.15 0.17
CA ILE A 83 4.79 -8.39 1.08
C ILE A 83 3.47 -9.13 1.19
N GLU A 84 3.05 -9.43 2.41
CA GLU A 84 1.75 -10.01 2.74
C GLU A 84 0.99 -9.03 3.63
N THR A 85 -0.17 -8.56 3.18
CA THR A 85 -0.87 -7.46 3.86
C THR A 85 -2.38 -7.47 3.61
N THR A 86 -3.12 -6.58 4.25
CA THR A 86 -4.57 -6.45 4.09
C THR A 86 -4.92 -5.51 2.94
N ILE A 87 -6.15 -5.61 2.39
CA ILE A 87 -6.64 -4.65 1.38
C ILE A 87 -6.48 -3.20 1.86
N ALA A 88 -6.84 -2.93 3.12
CA ALA A 88 -6.75 -1.59 3.70
C ALA A 88 -5.31 -1.04 3.64
N ARG A 89 -4.31 -1.88 3.93
CA ARG A 89 -2.89 -1.50 3.84
C ARG A 89 -2.42 -1.28 2.41
N VAL A 90 -2.90 -2.07 1.45
CA VAL A 90 -2.67 -1.79 0.02
C VAL A 90 -3.26 -0.42 -0.36
N GLY A 91 -4.44 -0.08 0.15
CA GLY A 91 -5.06 1.23 -0.04
C GLY A 91 -4.20 2.39 0.48
N VAL A 92 -3.71 2.28 1.72
CA VAL A 92 -2.81 3.29 2.32
C VAL A 92 -1.51 3.42 1.52
N LEU A 93 -0.92 2.30 1.11
CA LEU A 93 0.30 2.28 0.29
C LEU A 93 0.09 3.00 -1.04
N LYS A 94 -0.98 2.62 -1.76
CA LYS A 94 -1.37 3.18 -3.04
C LYS A 94 -1.65 4.68 -2.93
N ASP A 95 -2.38 5.12 -1.90
CA ASP A 95 -2.69 6.54 -1.70
C ASP A 95 -1.43 7.36 -1.40
N ALA A 96 -0.51 6.86 -0.57
CA ALA A 96 0.75 7.54 -0.28
C ALA A 96 1.66 7.63 -1.53
N VAL A 97 1.76 6.55 -2.30
CA VAL A 97 2.51 6.55 -3.57
C VAL A 97 1.89 7.50 -4.59
N ALA A 98 0.56 7.54 -4.68
CA ALA A 98 -0.16 8.48 -5.55
C ALA A 98 0.10 9.94 -5.14
N GLU A 99 0.01 10.23 -3.84
CA GLU A 99 0.23 11.57 -3.31
C GLU A 99 1.67 12.05 -3.56
N PHE A 100 2.65 11.16 -3.37
CA PHE A 100 4.06 11.45 -3.69
C PHE A 100 4.26 11.67 -5.19
N GLY A 101 3.62 10.84 -6.02
CA GLY A 101 3.66 10.93 -7.49
C GLY A 101 3.12 12.25 -8.06
N MET A 102 2.23 12.95 -7.34
CA MET A 102 1.74 14.28 -7.73
C MET A 102 2.84 15.36 -7.71
N GLY A 103 4.02 15.04 -7.15
CA GLY A 103 5.22 15.87 -7.28
C GLY A 103 5.22 17.15 -6.42
N ARG A 104 4.25 17.31 -5.52
CA ARG A 104 4.12 18.50 -4.65
C ARG A 104 5.20 18.63 -3.58
N HIS A 105 6.00 17.58 -3.38
CA HIS A 105 6.96 17.47 -2.29
C HIS A 105 8.39 17.15 -2.77
N LEU A 106 8.69 17.33 -4.08
CA LEU A 106 9.97 16.99 -4.72
C LEU A 106 11.08 18.02 -4.43
N GLU A 107 11.40 18.20 -3.16
CA GLU A 107 12.38 19.19 -2.70
C GLU A 107 13.48 18.56 -1.84
N ARG A 108 13.30 17.30 -1.44
CA ARG A 108 14.21 16.53 -0.58
C ARG A 108 15.22 15.74 -1.42
N GLU A 109 16.34 15.45 -0.79
CA GLU A 109 17.31 14.49 -1.32
C GLU A 109 16.64 13.11 -1.52
N GLY A 110 16.88 12.48 -2.66
CA GLY A 110 16.26 11.19 -3.02
C GLY A 110 14.93 11.29 -3.77
N ASP A 111 14.22 12.43 -3.70
CA ASP A 111 12.91 12.57 -4.36
C ASP A 111 12.97 12.33 -5.87
N MET A 112 13.96 12.92 -6.55
CA MET A 112 14.14 12.78 -8.00
C MET A 112 14.45 11.35 -8.44
N ALA A 113 15.05 10.54 -7.57
CA ALA A 113 15.35 9.13 -7.85
C ALA A 113 14.13 8.25 -7.57
N ALA A 114 13.41 8.50 -6.48
CA ALA A 114 12.24 7.73 -6.08
C ALA A 114 11.01 8.01 -6.95
N HIS A 115 10.80 9.27 -7.37
CA HIS A 115 9.61 9.71 -8.10
C HIS A 115 9.30 8.91 -9.37
N PRO A 116 10.24 8.68 -10.31
CA PRO A 116 9.94 7.89 -11.51
C PRO A 116 9.59 6.43 -11.20
N ILE A 117 10.19 5.83 -10.15
CA ILE A 117 9.93 4.45 -9.75
C ILE A 117 8.55 4.35 -9.10
N ALA A 118 8.24 5.25 -8.16
CA ALA A 118 6.94 5.34 -7.50
C ALA A 118 5.82 5.59 -8.53
N GLY A 119 6.05 6.48 -9.49
CA GLY A 119 5.10 6.75 -10.58
C GLY A 119 4.88 5.55 -11.51
N ALA A 120 5.90 4.73 -11.75
CA ALA A 120 5.76 3.50 -12.54
C ALA A 120 5.05 2.38 -11.77
N LEU A 121 5.16 2.35 -10.44
CA LEU A 121 4.53 1.37 -9.57
C LEU A 121 3.04 1.66 -9.33
N LEU A 122 2.64 2.93 -9.33
CA LEU A 122 1.28 3.36 -8.97
C LEU A 122 0.16 2.61 -9.72
N PRO A 123 0.17 2.46 -11.06
CA PRO A 123 -0.91 1.77 -11.77
C PRO A 123 -1.08 0.32 -11.31
N ALA A 124 0.01 -0.39 -11.03
CA ALA A 124 -0.03 -1.76 -10.54
C ALA A 124 -0.64 -1.86 -9.14
N LEU A 125 -0.37 -0.88 -8.27
CA LEU A 125 -1.00 -0.80 -6.94
C LEU A 125 -2.49 -0.43 -7.03
N GLU A 126 -2.88 0.42 -7.98
CA GLU A 126 -4.28 0.77 -8.25
C GLU A 126 -5.06 -0.46 -8.71
N ASP A 127 -4.52 -1.21 -9.67
CA ASP A 127 -5.10 -2.44 -10.19
C ASP A 127 -5.21 -3.52 -9.10
N LEU A 128 -4.13 -3.73 -8.34
CA LEU A 128 -4.10 -4.68 -7.23
C LEU A 128 -5.17 -4.36 -6.17
N HIS A 129 -5.26 -3.11 -5.76
CA HIS A 129 -6.25 -2.68 -4.77
C HIS A 129 -7.68 -2.84 -5.29
N ALA A 130 -7.91 -2.49 -6.56
CA ALA A 130 -9.22 -2.66 -7.20
C ALA A 130 -9.61 -4.14 -7.35
N GLU A 131 -8.66 -5.03 -7.65
CA GLU A 131 -8.89 -6.47 -7.71
C GLU A 131 -9.19 -7.07 -6.35
N ALA A 132 -8.43 -6.69 -5.32
CA ALA A 132 -8.65 -7.18 -3.97
C ALA A 132 -9.99 -6.71 -3.41
N LEU A 133 -10.41 -5.48 -3.69
CA LEU A 133 -11.75 -4.98 -3.34
C LEU A 133 -12.86 -5.77 -4.04
N ARG A 134 -12.71 -6.05 -5.34
CA ARG A 134 -13.68 -6.89 -6.08
C ARG A 134 -13.80 -8.27 -5.44
N ALA A 135 -12.68 -8.92 -5.16
CA ALA A 135 -12.66 -10.23 -4.50
C ALA A 135 -13.34 -10.21 -3.12
N PHE A 136 -13.15 -9.14 -2.34
CA PHE A 136 -13.85 -8.95 -1.07
C PHE A 136 -15.37 -8.85 -1.26
N PHE A 137 -15.83 -8.00 -2.19
CA PHE A 137 -17.26 -7.79 -2.42
C PHE A 137 -17.93 -9.05 -2.96
N ASP A 138 -17.32 -9.76 -3.90
CA ASP A 138 -17.83 -11.02 -4.44
C ASP A 138 -18.01 -12.06 -3.33
N ALA A 139 -17.03 -12.17 -2.41
CA ALA A 139 -17.11 -13.08 -1.28
C ALA A 139 -18.16 -12.67 -0.24
N ASN A 140 -18.36 -11.35 -0.06
CA ASN A 140 -19.36 -10.82 0.86
C ASN A 140 -20.80 -11.03 0.36
N GLU A 141 -21.01 -10.94 -0.95
CA GLU A 141 -22.28 -11.30 -1.58
C GLU A 141 -22.54 -12.82 -1.48
N ALA A 142 -21.51 -13.63 -1.65
CA ALA A 142 -21.61 -15.09 -1.51
C ALA A 142 -21.90 -15.55 -0.07
N SER A 143 -21.37 -14.85 0.96
CA SER A 143 -21.61 -15.18 2.36
C SER A 143 -22.99 -14.75 2.87
N THR A 144 -23.59 -13.73 2.25
CA THR A 144 -24.91 -13.19 2.61
C THR A 144 -26.09 -13.87 1.92
N THR A 145 -25.85 -14.70 0.90
CA THR A 145 -26.90 -15.46 0.22
C THR A 145 -27.31 -16.69 1.04
N PRO A 146 -28.58 -16.80 1.52
CA PRO A 146 -29.03 -17.97 2.26
C PRO A 146 -29.03 -19.21 1.36
N ARG A 147 -28.38 -20.29 1.80
CA ARG A 147 -28.43 -21.59 1.11
C ARG A 147 -29.83 -22.21 1.32
N CYS A 148 -30.64 -22.23 0.27
CA CYS A 148 -31.94 -22.93 0.23
C CYS A 148 -31.78 -24.45 0.33
#